data_AF-A0A4Y9RBM0-F1
#
_entry.id   AF-A0A4Y9RBM0-F1
#
_cell.length_a   1.000
_cell.length_b   1.000
_cell.length_c   1.000
_cell.angle_alpha   90.00
_cell.angle_beta   90.00
_cell.angle_gamma   90.00
#
_symmetry.space_group_name_H-M   'P 1'
#
loop_
_entity.id
_entity.type
_entity.pdbx_description
1 polymer ?
#
loop_
_entity_poly.entity_id
_entity_poly.type
_entity_poly.pdbx_seq_one_letter_code
_entity_poly.pdbx_strand_id
1 'polypeptide(L)'
;MLAWALVGTAVLSGCNKTYSDVLASVADKLDRGAYSGACTEGEDYLRGKPDGSGRLAWALAKACAQTGDADQTISYIGQAIRAHAASGVDAMNEPLLEPLHTDPRFVALAAGTDASVPPLPGTVQRAAAPSVSAAIGEGGVEARAGDVSVKLPN
;
A
#
# COMPACT_ATOMS: atom_id res chain seq x y z
N MET A 1 -38.65 19.87 -40.89
CA MET A 1 -37.78 21.00 -40.49
C MET A 1 -37.38 20.80 -39.04
N LEU A 2 -36.11 20.41 -38.86
CA LEU A 2 -35.22 20.51 -37.69
C LEU A 2 -35.81 20.35 -36.28
N ALA A 3 -35.71 19.10 -35.78
CA ALA A 3 -35.65 18.80 -34.36
C ALA A 3 -34.32 19.33 -33.79
N TRP A 4 -34.39 20.35 -32.94
CA TRP A 4 -33.24 20.81 -32.17
C TRP A 4 -33.00 19.85 -31.01
N ALA A 5 -32.01 18.98 -31.19
CA ALA A 5 -31.42 18.20 -30.12
C ALA A 5 -30.74 19.17 -29.14
N LEU A 6 -31.39 19.42 -28.00
CA LEU A 6 -30.72 19.87 -26.79
C LEU A 6 -29.80 18.72 -26.34
N VAL A 7 -28.62 18.66 -26.95
CA VAL A 7 -27.47 17.95 -26.38
C VAL A 7 -27.17 18.68 -25.09
N GLY A 8 -27.70 18.15 -24.00
CA GLY A 8 -27.29 18.50 -22.65
C GLY A 8 -25.83 18.16 -22.50
N THR A 9 -24.96 19.09 -22.88
CA THR A 9 -23.61 19.20 -22.37
C THR A 9 -23.73 19.50 -20.89
N ALA A 10 -23.97 18.46 -20.10
CA ALA A 10 -23.60 18.43 -18.71
C ALA A 10 -22.07 18.48 -18.64
N VAL A 11 -21.50 19.65 -18.96
CA VAL A 11 -20.29 20.12 -18.30
C VAL A 11 -20.72 20.32 -16.85
N LEU A 12 -20.75 19.22 -16.10
CA LEU A 12 -20.83 19.28 -14.66
C LEU A 12 -19.51 19.91 -14.22
N SER A 13 -19.58 21.22 -14.09
CA SER A 13 -18.96 21.98 -13.04
C SER A 13 -17.54 21.54 -12.73
N GLY A 14 -16.58 22.31 -13.22
CA GLY A 14 -15.34 22.56 -12.49
C GLY A 14 -15.65 23.18 -11.12
N CYS A 15 -16.36 22.45 -10.26
CA CYS A 15 -16.35 22.68 -8.84
C CYS A 15 -14.91 22.44 -8.44
N ASN A 16 -14.24 23.50 -8.03
CA ASN A 16 -12.99 23.44 -7.27
C ASN A 16 -13.32 22.76 -5.93
N LYS A 17 -13.63 21.45 -5.97
CA LYS A 17 -13.98 20.66 -4.80
C LYS A 17 -12.80 20.73 -3.86
N THR A 18 -13.07 21.17 -2.64
CA THR A 18 -12.02 21.26 -1.64
C THR A 18 -11.62 19.85 -1.22
N TYR A 19 -10.43 19.71 -0.64
CA TYR A 19 -9.97 18.45 -0.08
C TYR A 19 -11.02 17.81 0.85
N SER A 20 -11.66 18.62 1.70
CA SER A 20 -12.71 18.18 2.61
C SER A 20 -13.95 17.67 1.89
N ASP A 21 -14.36 18.30 0.78
CA ASP A 21 -15.53 17.86 0.01
C ASP A 21 -15.27 16.50 -0.64
N VAL A 22 -14.06 16.31 -1.19
CA VAL A 22 -13.68 15.03 -1.81
C VAL A 22 -13.58 13.94 -0.76
N LEU A 23 -12.94 14.21 0.39
CA LEU A 23 -12.83 13.24 1.46
C LEU A 23 -14.22 12.82 2.00
N ALA A 24 -15.13 13.78 2.19
CA ALA A 24 -16.49 13.50 2.63
C ALA A 24 -17.28 12.69 1.59
N SER A 25 -17.14 13.01 0.30
CA SER A 25 -17.76 12.26 -0.79
C SER A 25 -17.24 10.82 -0.87
N VAL A 26 -15.92 10.63 -0.76
CA VAL A 26 -15.29 9.31 -0.74
C VAL A 26 -15.74 8.50 0.49
N ALA A 27 -15.85 9.13 1.66
CA ALA A 27 -16.36 8.49 2.87
C ALA A 27 -17.82 8.03 2.72
N ASP A 28 -18.72 8.90 2.24
CA ASP A 28 -20.13 8.53 1.99
C ASP A 28 -20.23 7.36 0.98
N LYS A 29 -19.36 7.32 -0.03
CA LYS A 29 -19.32 6.20 -0.98
C LYS A 29 -18.80 4.91 -0.36
N LEU A 30 -17.80 4.97 0.53
CA LEU A 30 -17.34 3.81 1.30
C LEU A 30 -18.49 3.23 2.13
N ASP A 31 -19.25 4.08 2.83
CA ASP A 31 -20.38 3.66 3.66
C ASP A 31 -21.51 3.03 2.84
N ARG A 32 -21.68 3.45 1.58
CA ARG A 32 -22.67 2.88 0.65
C ARG A 32 -22.17 1.64 -0.10
N GLY A 33 -20.93 1.21 0.11
CA GLY A 33 -20.30 0.13 -0.64
C GLY A 33 -19.99 0.47 -2.10
N ALA A 34 -20.00 1.75 -2.47
CA ALA A 34 -19.70 2.25 -3.82
C ALA A 34 -18.18 2.38 -4.04
N TYR A 35 -17.42 1.30 -3.79
CA TYR A 35 -15.96 1.29 -3.71
C TYR A 35 -15.27 1.74 -4.99
N SER A 36 -15.72 1.27 -6.16
CA SER A 36 -15.16 1.69 -7.45
C SER A 36 -15.31 3.19 -7.69
N GLY A 37 -16.49 3.76 -7.38
CA GLY A 37 -16.74 5.19 -7.52
C GLY A 37 -16.00 6.04 -6.49
N ALA A 38 -15.61 5.46 -5.34
CA ALA A 38 -14.77 6.08 -4.33
C ALA A 38 -13.30 6.11 -4.79
N CYS A 39 -12.78 5.00 -5.33
CA CYS A 39 -11.44 4.95 -5.93
C CYS A 39 -11.31 5.98 -7.05
N THR A 40 -12.20 5.96 -8.06
CA THR A 40 -12.10 6.89 -9.20
C THR A 40 -12.12 8.37 -8.78
N GLU A 41 -13.02 8.77 -7.87
CA GLU A 41 -13.09 10.17 -7.45
C GLU A 41 -11.86 10.63 -6.66
N GLY A 42 -11.39 9.81 -5.70
CA GLY A 42 -10.22 10.17 -4.92
C GLY A 42 -8.93 10.17 -5.75
N GLU A 43 -8.80 9.24 -6.70
CA GLU A 43 -7.65 9.18 -7.62
C GLU A 43 -7.59 10.37 -8.57
N ASP A 44 -8.73 10.76 -9.15
CA ASP A 44 -8.79 11.94 -10.02
C ASP A 44 -8.41 13.21 -9.25
N TYR A 45 -8.77 13.31 -7.97
CA TYR A 45 -8.33 14.41 -7.11
C TYR A 45 -6.82 14.37 -6.83
N LEU A 46 -6.28 13.19 -6.48
CA LEU A 46 -4.86 13.01 -6.19
C LEU A 46 -3.95 13.25 -7.39
N ARG A 47 -4.42 12.97 -8.61
CA ARG A 47 -3.67 13.24 -9.86
C ARG A 47 -3.32 14.72 -10.00
N GLY A 48 -4.16 15.62 -9.48
CA GLY A 48 -3.94 17.06 -9.51
C GLY A 48 -3.24 17.62 -8.25
N LYS A 49 -3.38 16.97 -7.10
CA LYS A 49 -2.84 17.43 -5.81
C LYS A 49 -2.50 16.25 -4.89
N PRO A 50 -1.22 16.04 -4.52
CA PRO A 50 -0.88 15.01 -3.56
C PRO A 50 -1.51 15.28 -2.19
N ASP A 51 -2.02 14.25 -1.52
CA ASP A 51 -2.57 14.35 -0.17
C ASP A 51 -1.44 14.32 0.86
N GLY A 52 -1.08 15.50 1.38
CA GLY A 52 -0.10 15.63 2.45
C GLY A 52 -0.59 15.15 3.82
N SER A 53 -1.90 14.99 4.01
CA SER A 53 -2.48 14.56 5.28
C SER A 53 -2.70 13.05 5.39
N GLY A 54 -2.60 12.32 4.27
CA GLY A 54 -2.78 10.88 4.17
C GLY A 54 -4.18 10.34 4.44
N ARG A 55 -5.16 11.17 4.82
CA ARG A 55 -6.52 10.70 5.13
C ARG A 55 -7.29 10.26 3.88
N LEU A 56 -7.05 10.91 2.75
CA LEU A 56 -7.63 10.53 1.47
C LEU A 56 -6.96 9.26 0.94
N ALA A 57 -5.63 9.16 1.10
CA ALA A 57 -4.92 7.91 0.83
C ALA A 57 -5.46 6.75 1.68
N TRP A 58 -5.75 6.99 2.96
CA TRP A 58 -6.36 5.98 3.83
C TRP A 58 -7.76 5.55 3.36
N ALA A 59 -8.61 6.52 2.99
CA ALA A 59 -9.93 6.22 2.46
C ALA A 59 -9.86 5.44 1.12
N LEU A 60 -8.95 5.82 0.23
CA LEU A 60 -8.72 5.15 -1.04
C LEU A 60 -8.19 3.74 -0.87
N ALA A 61 -7.27 3.51 0.06
CA ALA A 61 -6.80 2.17 0.40
C ALA A 61 -7.97 1.23 0.73
N LYS A 62 -8.90 1.67 1.58
CA LYS A 62 -10.07 0.88 1.96
C LYS A 62 -11.00 0.61 0.77
N ALA A 63 -11.19 1.60 -0.09
CA ALA A 63 -11.99 1.43 -1.30
C ALA A 63 -11.35 0.42 -2.27
N CYS A 64 -10.05 0.55 -2.51
CA CYS A 64 -9.38 -0.24 -3.55
C CYS A 64 -9.03 -1.66 -3.08
N ALA A 65 -8.98 -1.89 -1.76
CA ALA A 65 -8.98 -3.23 -1.18
C ALA A 65 -10.21 -4.04 -1.63
N GLN A 66 -11.36 -3.37 -1.66
CA GLN A 66 -12.65 -3.98 -2.01
C GLN A 66 -12.83 -4.15 -3.52
N THR A 67 -12.06 -3.43 -4.34
CA THR A 67 -12.06 -3.62 -5.81
C THR A 67 -11.06 -4.68 -6.26
N GLY A 68 -10.24 -5.23 -5.34
CA GLY A 68 -9.27 -6.29 -5.63
C GLY A 68 -7.91 -5.79 -6.15
N ASP A 69 -7.67 -4.47 -6.14
CA ASP A 69 -6.38 -3.92 -6.58
C ASP A 69 -5.41 -3.82 -5.41
N ALA A 70 -4.80 -4.97 -5.09
CA ALA A 70 -3.90 -5.11 -3.94
C ALA A 70 -2.65 -4.21 -4.05
N ASP A 71 -2.11 -4.05 -5.25
CA ASP A 71 -0.91 -3.24 -5.51
C ASP A 71 -1.15 -1.76 -5.21
N GLN A 72 -2.23 -1.19 -5.76
CA GLN A 72 -2.61 0.19 -5.46
C GLN A 72 -2.94 0.37 -3.99
N THR A 73 -3.64 -0.60 -3.40
CA THR A 73 -4.04 -0.52 -2.00
C THR A 73 -2.83 -0.43 -1.07
N ILE A 74 -1.83 -1.30 -1.25
CA ILE A 74 -0.59 -1.29 -0.46
C ILE A 74 0.15 0.05 -0.62
N SER A 75 0.15 0.62 -1.83
CA SER A 75 0.73 1.95 -2.08
C SER A 75 0.03 3.05 -1.27
N TYR A 76 -1.30 3.08 -1.27
CA TYR A 76 -2.08 4.07 -0.53
C TYR A 76 -1.97 3.90 0.99
N ILE A 77 -1.93 2.67 1.50
CA ILE A 77 -1.68 2.39 2.93
C ILE A 77 -0.32 2.95 3.32
N GLY A 78 0.72 2.71 2.50
CA GLY A 78 2.05 3.25 2.75
C GLY A 78 2.09 4.78 2.77
N GLN A 79 1.29 5.45 1.94
CA GLN A 79 1.14 6.92 1.98
C GLN A 79 0.44 7.39 3.26
N ALA A 80 -0.67 6.75 3.63
CA ALA A 80 -1.41 7.05 4.85
C ALA A 80 -0.54 6.90 6.11
N ILE A 81 0.25 5.83 6.16
CA ILE A 81 1.19 5.56 7.25
C ILE A 81 2.28 6.62 7.34
N ARG A 82 2.92 6.96 6.22
CA ARG A 82 3.97 8.00 6.18
C ARG A 82 3.45 9.38 6.59
N ALA A 83 2.17 9.65 6.34
CA ALA A 83 1.51 10.88 6.76
C ALA A 83 0.91 10.81 8.18
N HIS A 84 1.11 9.71 8.90
CA HIS A 84 0.54 9.44 10.22
C HIS A 84 -1.01 9.52 10.26
N ALA A 85 -1.67 9.27 9.13
CA ALA A 85 -3.12 9.20 9.05
C ALA A 85 -3.69 7.88 9.57
N ALA A 86 -2.88 6.82 9.51
CA ALA A 86 -3.16 5.49 10.03
C ALA A 86 -1.85 4.84 10.48
N SER A 87 -1.92 3.90 11.42
CA SER A 87 -0.80 3.05 11.82
C SER A 87 -0.90 1.65 11.19
N GLY A 88 0.18 0.87 11.23
CA GLY A 88 0.13 -0.54 10.84
C GLY A 88 -0.87 -1.34 11.67
N VAL A 89 -1.04 -0.98 12.95
CA VAL A 89 -2.05 -1.57 13.84
C VAL A 89 -3.47 -1.24 13.37
N ASP A 90 -3.73 0.01 12.97
CA ASP A 90 -5.03 0.38 12.40
C ASP A 90 -5.31 -0.39 11.12
N ALA A 91 -4.29 -0.62 10.29
CA ALA A 91 -4.43 -1.41 9.06
C ALA A 91 -4.75 -2.88 9.31
N MET A 92 -4.16 -3.50 10.32
CA MET A 92 -4.47 -4.88 10.70
C MET A 92 -5.83 -5.04 11.39
N ASN A 93 -6.43 -3.96 11.92
CA ASN A 93 -7.75 -4.00 12.54
C ASN A 93 -8.89 -3.48 11.64
N GLU A 94 -8.56 -2.96 10.45
CA GLU A 94 -9.56 -2.42 9.52
C GLU A 94 -10.28 -3.56 8.77
N PRO A 95 -11.59 -3.74 8.95
CA PRO A 95 -12.34 -4.85 8.34
C PRO A 95 -12.32 -4.80 6.81
N LEU A 96 -12.29 -3.60 6.21
CA LEU A 96 -12.22 -3.45 4.76
C LEU A 96 -10.88 -3.89 4.17
N LEU A 97 -9.86 -4.13 5.00
CA LEU A 97 -8.55 -4.61 4.59
C LEU A 97 -8.32 -6.09 4.89
N GLU A 98 -9.28 -6.82 5.49
CA GLU A 98 -9.16 -8.25 5.78
C GLU A 98 -8.68 -9.10 4.60
N PRO A 99 -9.13 -8.88 3.34
CA PRO A 99 -8.64 -9.66 2.19
C PRO A 99 -7.12 -9.55 2.00
N LEU A 100 -6.51 -8.43 2.40
CA LEU A 100 -5.08 -8.15 2.26
C LEU A 100 -4.24 -8.68 3.42
N HIS A 101 -4.86 -9.11 4.52
CA HIS A 101 -4.12 -9.63 5.69
C HIS A 101 -3.33 -10.91 5.36
N THR A 102 -3.71 -11.59 4.29
CA THR A 102 -3.00 -12.76 3.77
C THR A 102 -1.86 -12.41 2.81
N ASP A 103 -1.78 -11.17 2.32
CA ASP A 103 -0.70 -10.71 1.44
C ASP A 103 0.56 -10.41 2.28
N PRO A 104 1.68 -11.10 2.03
CA PRO A 104 2.91 -10.91 2.81
C PRO A 104 3.47 -9.49 2.71
N ARG A 105 3.18 -8.76 1.63
CA ARG A 105 3.63 -7.37 1.43
C ARG A 105 2.86 -6.42 2.33
N PHE A 106 1.56 -6.66 2.51
CA PHE A 106 0.73 -5.90 3.43
C PHE A 106 1.16 -6.15 4.88
N VAL A 107 1.40 -7.40 5.26
CA VAL A 107 1.92 -7.75 6.60
C VAL A 107 3.27 -7.10 6.87
N ALA A 108 4.19 -7.13 5.90
CA ALA A 108 5.49 -6.47 6.03
C ALA A 108 5.36 -4.94 6.19
N LEU A 109 4.42 -4.32 5.47
CA LEU A 109 4.13 -2.89 5.59
C LEU A 109 3.55 -2.54 6.97
N ALA A 110 2.62 -3.35 7.47
CA ALA A 110 2.01 -3.15 8.78
C ALA A 110 2.99 -3.41 9.95
N ALA A 111 3.92 -4.35 9.80
CA ALA A 111 4.97 -4.63 10.79
C ALA A 111 6.12 -3.62 10.76
N GLY A 112 6.38 -3.01 9.59
CA GLY A 112 7.49 -2.07 9.37
C GLY A 112 7.31 -0.68 9.97
N THR A 113 6.19 -0.39 10.63
CA THR A 113 5.91 0.93 11.24
C THR A 113 6.71 1.24 12.51
N ASP A 114 7.62 0.35 12.94
CA ASP A 114 8.66 0.62 13.95
C ASP A 114 10.03 0.96 13.32
N ALA A 115 10.11 1.22 12.01
CA ALA A 115 11.35 1.60 11.33
C ALA A 115 11.70 3.10 11.47
N SER A 116 11.40 3.70 12.63
CA SER A 116 12.07 4.93 13.10
C SER A 116 13.16 4.63 14.13
N VAL A 117 13.79 3.45 14.02
CA VAL A 117 15.16 3.28 14.48
C VAL A 117 16.05 3.98 13.45
N PRO A 118 16.78 5.05 13.80
CA PRO A 118 17.75 5.63 12.87
C PRO A 118 18.72 4.52 12.44
N PRO A 119 19.10 4.41 11.15
CA PRO A 119 20.24 3.60 10.80
C PRO A 119 21.44 4.21 11.53
N LEU A 120 21.89 3.55 12.60
CA LEU A 120 23.27 3.72 13.05
C LEU A 120 24.14 3.54 11.79
N PRO A 121 25.10 4.44 11.53
CA PRO A 121 26.03 4.25 10.43
C PRO A 121 26.87 3.01 10.74
N GLY A 122 26.41 1.85 10.27
CA GLY A 122 27.01 0.57 10.59
C GLY A 122 26.05 -0.59 10.33
N THR A 123 26.37 -1.36 9.30
CA THR A 123 26.09 -2.79 9.20
C THR A 123 24.75 -3.18 8.56
N VAL A 124 24.89 -3.72 7.35
CA VAL A 124 24.02 -4.78 6.82
C VAL A 124 24.19 -5.99 7.75
N GLN A 125 23.43 -6.08 8.85
CA GLN A 125 23.50 -7.22 9.75
C GLN A 125 22.21 -8.01 9.67
N ARG A 126 22.22 -9.00 8.76
CA ARG A 126 21.36 -10.18 8.80
C ARG A 126 21.44 -10.75 10.21
N ALA A 127 20.35 -10.68 10.97
CA ALA A 127 20.25 -11.30 12.28
C ALA A 127 20.53 -12.81 12.14
N ALA A 128 21.46 -13.30 12.96
CA ALA A 128 21.99 -14.64 12.92
C ALA A 128 20.91 -15.67 13.26
N ALA A 129 20.37 -16.34 12.23
CA ALA A 129 20.18 -17.78 12.31
C ALA A 129 21.58 -18.43 12.28
N PRO A 130 21.83 -19.57 12.94
CA PRO A 130 23.13 -20.24 12.85
C PRO A 130 23.51 -20.36 11.38
N SER A 131 24.61 -19.69 11.03
CA SER A 131 24.96 -19.34 9.66
C SER A 131 25.14 -20.61 8.82
N VAL A 132 24.09 -20.99 8.07
CA VAL A 132 24.21 -21.98 7.01
C VAL A 132 24.61 -21.23 5.75
N SER A 133 25.87 -21.38 5.35
CA SER A 133 26.43 -20.80 4.14
C SER A 133 26.81 -21.94 3.21
N ALA A 134 26.21 -21.99 2.03
CA ALA A 134 26.58 -22.92 0.95
C ALA A 134 27.22 -22.12 -0.18
N ALA A 135 28.45 -22.48 -0.56
CA ALA A 135 29.15 -21.90 -1.69
C ALA A 135 29.41 -23.00 -2.73
N ILE A 136 29.08 -22.70 -3.99
CA ILE A 136 29.32 -23.59 -5.12
C ILE A 136 30.52 -23.04 -5.88
N GLY A 137 31.63 -23.78 -5.90
CA GLY A 137 32.84 -23.44 -6.65
C GLY A 137 33.22 -24.56 -7.63
N GLU A 138 34.19 -24.30 -8.51
CA GLU A 138 34.65 -25.26 -9.53
C GLU A 138 35.21 -26.59 -8.97
N GLY A 139 35.38 -26.72 -7.65
CA GLY A 139 35.84 -27.93 -6.96
C GLY A 139 34.78 -28.68 -6.15
N GLY A 140 33.49 -28.37 -6.32
CA GLY A 140 32.37 -29.02 -5.60
C GLY A 140 31.61 -28.09 -4.65
N VAL A 141 30.69 -28.67 -3.88
CA VAL A 141 29.80 -27.94 -2.96
C VAL A 141 30.36 -27.99 -1.54
N GLU A 142 30.60 -26.83 -0.95
CA GLU A 142 30.97 -26.72 0.47
C GLU A 142 29.83 -26.04 1.23
N ALA A 143 29.28 -26.76 2.22
CA ALA A 143 28.28 -26.25 3.12
C ALA A 143 28.87 -26.14 4.53
N ARG A 144 28.72 -24.95 5.14
CA ARG A 144 29.14 -24.68 6.50
C ARG A 144 27.93 -24.35 7.36
N ALA A 145 27.85 -24.99 8.53
CA ALA A 145 26.85 -24.74 9.55
C ALA A 145 27.54 -24.67 10.92
N GLY A 146 27.76 -23.46 11.43
CA GLY A 146 28.54 -23.24 12.66
C GLY A 146 29.99 -23.73 12.50
N ASP A 147 30.46 -24.57 13.43
CA ASP A 147 31.80 -25.16 13.41
C ASP A 147 31.95 -26.38 12.48
N VAL A 148 30.87 -26.83 11.84
CA VAL A 148 30.87 -28.02 10.98
C VAL A 148 30.93 -27.59 9.51
N SER A 149 31.98 -28.04 8.80
CA SER A 149 32.13 -27.86 7.36
C SER A 149 32.06 -29.22 6.67
N VAL A 150 31.15 -29.38 5.72
CA VAL A 150 31.03 -30.57 4.87
C VAL A 150 31.37 -30.19 3.44
N LYS A 151 32.42 -30.82 2.90
CA LYS A 151 32.88 -30.61 1.54
C LYS A 151 32.57 -31.86 0.72
N LEU A 152 31.72 -31.72 -0.28
CA LEU A 152 31.43 -32.77 -1.25
C LEU A 152 32.27 -32.51 -2.50
N PRO A 153 33.24 -33.38 -2.83
CA PRO A 153 33.87 -33.34 -4.14
C PRO A 153 32.83 -33.70 -5.21
N ASN A 154 33.03 -33.19 -6.43
CA ASN A 154 32.22 -33.58 -7.58
C ASN A 154 32.57 -35.00 -8.03
#